data_AF-A0A9E5KW72-F1
#
_entry.id   AF-A0A9E5KW72-F1
#
_cell.length_a   1.000
_cell.length_b   1.000
_cell.length_c   1.000
_cell.angle_alpha   90.00
_cell.angle_beta   90.00
_cell.angle_gamma   90.00
#
_symmetry.space_group_name_H-M   'P 1'
#
loop_
_entity.id
_entity.type
_entity.pdbx_description
1 polymer ?
#
loop_
_entity_poly.entity_id
_entity_poly.type
_entity_poly.pdbx_seq_one_letter_code
_entity_poly.pdbx_strand_id
1 'polypeptide(L)' 'MIVYHGSTVIVSKPLIIQQDRYLDFGFGFYTTTICYINFLYAKGNPWGILC' A
#
# COMPACT_ATOMS: atom_id res chain seq x y z
N MET A 1 -11.43 -3.18 -12.89
CA MET A 1 -10.69 -4.00 -11.91
C MET A 1 -10.44 -3.14 -10.69
N ILE A 2 -10.70 -3.64 -9.48
CA ILE A 2 -10.39 -2.95 -8.22
C ILE A 2 -9.02 -3.45 -7.72
N VAL A 3 -8.16 -2.53 -7.28
CA VAL A 3 -6.82 -2.81 -6.76
C VAL A 3 -6.62 -2.09 -5.43
N TYR A 4 -5.72 -2.62 -4.60
CA TYR A 4 -5.43 -2.15 -3.26
C TYR A 4 -3.95 -1.82 -3.10
N HIS A 5 -3.64 -0.82 -2.28
CA HIS A 5 -2.27 -0.45 -1.93
C HIS A 5 -2.14 -0.39 -0.41
N GLY A 6 -1.03 -0.92 0.11
CA GLY A 6 -0.76 -0.92 1.55
C GLY A 6 0.01 0.29 2.00
N SER A 7 -0.51 0.93 3.04
CA SER A 7 0.13 2.07 3.70
C SER A 7 0.30 1.77 5.19
N THR A 8 1.41 2.22 5.75
CA THR A 8 1.68 2.16 7.20
C THR A 8 1.01 3.30 7.96
N VAL A 9 0.50 4.30 7.25
CA VAL A 9 -0.20 5.47 7.79
C VAL A 9 -1.53 5.67 7.09
N ILE A 10 -2.52 6.18 7.81
CA ILE A 10 -3.81 6.54 7.23
C ILE A 10 -3.63 7.85 6.44
N VAL A 11 -3.99 7.83 5.16
CA VAL A 11 -3.87 8.99 4.26
C VAL A 11 -5.26 9.44 3.85
N SER A 12 -5.63 10.69 4.16
CA SER A 12 -6.95 11.23 3.83
C SER A 12 -7.10 11.62 2.36
N LYS A 13 -6.00 12.02 1.71
CA LYS A 13 -5.94 12.38 0.29
C LYS A 13 -4.72 11.69 -0.35
N PRO A 14 -4.90 10.53 -0.98
CA PRO A 14 -3.77 9.81 -1.57
C PRO A 14 -3.20 10.59 -2.75
N LEU A 15 -1.86 10.63 -2.81
CA LEU A 15 -1.10 11.21 -3.91
C LEU A 15 -0.10 10.17 -4.39
N ILE A 16 0.02 10.00 -5.71
CA ILE A 16 1.06 9.14 -6.30
C ILE A 16 2.32 9.98 -6.42
N ILE A 17 3.32 9.66 -5.60
CA ILE A 17 4.64 10.28 -5.62
C ILE A 17 5.66 9.31 -6.20
N GLN A 18 6.70 9.84 -6.84
CA GLN A 18 7.80 9.02 -7.30
C GLN A 18 8.56 8.46 -6.08
N GLN A 19 8.77 7.15 -6.10
CA GLN A 19 9.42 6.45 -5.00
C GLN A 19 10.94 6.53 -5.15
N ASP A 20 11.64 6.90 -4.08
CA ASP A 20 13.12 6.91 -4.04
C ASP A 20 13.73 5.54 -3.69
N ARG A 21 12.92 4.46 -3.69
CA ARG A 21 13.36 3.12 -3.26
C ARG A 21 13.24 2.11 -4.39
N TYR A 22 14.33 1.40 -4.66
CA TYR A 22 14.35 0.26 -5.57
C TYR A 22 13.91 -0.99 -4.83
N LEU A 23 12.91 -1.69 -5.35
CA LEU A 23 12.42 -2.96 -4.81
C LEU A 23 12.78 -4.11 -5.75
N ASP A 24 12.50 -5.35 -5.35
CA ASP A 24 12.92 -6.56 -6.08
C ASP A 24 12.41 -6.60 -7.53
N PHE A 25 11.32 -5.90 -7.82
CA PHE A 25 10.73 -5.80 -9.17
C PHE A 25 10.91 -4.41 -9.81
N GLY A 26 11.78 -3.57 -9.24
CA GLY A 26 12.11 -2.24 -9.75
C GLY A 26 11.40 -1.09 -9.03
N PHE A 27 11.44 0.09 -9.67
CA PHE A 27 10.73 1.29 -9.22
C PHE A 27 9.28 1.28 -9.72
N GLY A 28 8.31 1.50 -8.84
CA GLY A 28 6.92 1.61 -9.28
C GLY A 28 5.89 1.53 -8.16
N PHE A 29 4.64 1.86 -8.49
CA PHE A 29 3.54 1.80 -7.54
C PHE A 29 3.00 0.38 -7.40
N TYR A 30 3.21 -0.24 -6.25
CA TYR A 30 2.82 -1.62 -5.97
C TYR A 30 1.36 -1.70 -5.54
N THR A 31 0.58 -2.52 -6.24
CA THR A 31 -0.82 -2.78 -5.93
C THR A 31 -1.09 -4.27 -5.90
N THR A 32 -2.15 -4.68 -5.21
CA THR A 32 -2.63 -6.06 -5.14
C THR A 32 -4.12 -6.11 -5.42
N THR A 33 -4.60 -7.18 -6.03
CA THR A 33 -6.04 -7.44 -6.20
C THR A 33 -6.63 -8.15 -4.97
N ILE A 34 -5.78 -8.52 -4.00
CA ILE A 34 -6.12 -9.34 -2.84
C ILE A 34 -6.08 -8.50 -1.57
N CYS A 35 -7.25 -8.26 -0.96
CA CYS A 35 -7.39 -7.38 0.20
C CYS A 35 -6.67 -7.91 1.47
N TYR A 36 -6.67 -9.21 1.73
CA TYR A 36 -6.02 -9.76 2.95
C TYR A 36 -4.49 -9.63 2.95
N ILE A 37 -3.85 -9.60 1.76
CA ILE A 37 -2.39 -9.44 1.66
C ILE A 37 -2.00 -8.03 2.12
N ASN A 38 -2.78 -7.03 1.73
CA ASN A 38 -2.58 -5.66 2.16
C ASN A 38 -2.62 -5.52 3.69
N PHE A 39 -3.56 -6.23 4.35
CA PHE A 39 -3.63 -6.28 5.81
C PHE A 39 -2.31 -6.72 6.44
N LEU A 40 -1.63 -7.73 5.89
CA LEU A 40 -0.33 -8.19 6.41
C LEU A 40 0.80 -7.17 6.19
N TYR A 41 0.79 -6.42 5.08
CA TYR A 41 1.75 -5.32 4.85
C TYR A 41 1.48 -4.11 5.74
N ALA A 42 0.21 -3.82 6.06
CA ALA A 42 -0.17 -2.73 6.96
C ALA A 42 0.01 -3.08 8.46
N LYS A 43 0.10 -4.38 8.80
CA LYS A 43 0.17 -4.94 10.17
C LYS A 43 1.47 -4.67 10.95
N GLY A 44 2.21 -3.62 10.62
CA GLY A 44 3.10 -2.95 11.57
C GLY A 44 2.36 -1.98 12.50
N ASN A 45 1.07 -1.69 12.26
CA ASN A 45 0.29 -0.69 13.01
C ASN A 45 -1.07 -1.30 13.48
N PRO A 46 -1.41 -1.28 14.78
CA PRO A 46 -2.63 -1.91 15.31
C PRO A 46 -3.93 -1.18 14.99
N TRP A 47 -3.89 -0.01 14.32
CA TRP A 47 -5.09 0.79 14.02
C TRP A 47 -5.20 1.15 12.54
N GLY A 48 -6.20 0.57 11.88
CA GLY A 48 -6.89 1.18 10.73
C GLY A 48 -6.45 0.72 9.35
N ILE A 49 -7.28 -0.12 8.72
CA ILE A 49 -7.46 -0.10 7.26
C ILE A 49 -8.90 0.36 7.02
N LEU A 50 -9.05 1.51 6.36
CA LEU A 50 -10.20 1.74 5.49
C LEU A 50 -9.79 1.25 4.10
N CYS A 51 -10.61 0.33 3.58
CA CYS A 51 -10.65 -0.02 2.17
C CYS A 51 -10.93 1.23 1.32
#